data_AF-A0A9I9CX57-F1
#
_entry.id   AF-A0A9I9CX57-F1
#
_cell.length_a   1.000
_cell.length_b   1.000
_cell.length_c   1.000
_cell.angle_alpha   90.00
_cell.angle_beta   90.00
_cell.angle_gamma   90.00
#
_symmetry.space_group_name_H-M   'P 1'
#
loop_
_entity.id
_entity.type
_entity.pdbx_description
1 polymer ?
#
loop_
_entity_poly.entity_id
_entity_poly.type
_entity_poly.pdbx_seq_one_letter_code
_entity_poly.pdbx_strand_id
1 'polypeptide(L)'
;MGIERSLADRKGKQFCELPKETTTNNKPRKNRRRMRKSSSPLPVQKLYETCKEVFASSGTGIVPSSEDIERLRAVLDKMEPVDVGLSPDMPYFWTTASQQTPPITYLHLYENNKFSVGIFSWFMRKQSSWGSLLETYMGIFCLPPSGVIPLHNHPGMTVFSKLLFGTMHIKAYDWAEVGAENGASACVDTSSGTAPSRSVRLAKVKVDADFTAPCDSSILYPADGGNMHCFTAVTACAVLDVLGPPYSDPDGRHCSYYLDFPLSDFSVDNISVPEVERESYAWLEEREQPEDLAAVGALYEGPKIVETR
;
A
#
# COMPACT_ATOMS: atom_id res chain seq x y z
N MET A 1 -83.69 -0.11 43.24
CA MET A 1 -83.03 1.19 43.47
C MET A 1 -83.09 1.98 42.15
N GLY A 2 -83.35 3.29 42.19
CA GLY A 2 -83.27 4.26 41.05
C GLY A 2 -83.82 3.79 39.68
N ILE A 3 -85.08 3.98 39.30
CA ILE A 3 -85.80 5.25 38.97
C ILE A 3 -85.38 5.85 37.60
N GLU A 4 -86.13 5.44 36.58
CA GLU A 4 -86.74 6.22 35.49
C GLU A 4 -85.93 6.86 34.32
N ARG A 5 -86.74 7.31 33.34
CA ARG A 5 -86.42 7.89 32.01
C ARG A 5 -86.55 9.44 32.13
N SER A 6 -86.52 10.34 31.13
CA SER A 6 -86.68 10.28 29.66
C SER A 6 -86.38 11.67 29.01
N LEU A 7 -86.10 11.74 27.70
CA LEU A 7 -86.40 12.88 26.77
C LEU A 7 -85.69 14.26 27.05
N ALA A 8 -85.57 15.24 26.12
CA ALA A 8 -85.55 15.24 24.64
C ALA A 8 -85.10 16.61 24.04
N ASP A 9 -84.90 16.61 22.71
CA ASP A 9 -85.09 17.73 21.74
C ASP A 9 -83.98 18.79 21.49
N ARG A 10 -84.25 19.72 20.55
CA ARG A 10 -83.30 20.29 19.56
C ARG A 10 -83.22 21.84 19.54
N LYS A 11 -82.26 22.34 18.73
CA LYS A 11 -82.12 23.68 18.09
C LYS A 11 -81.66 24.86 18.96
N GLY A 12 -80.84 25.75 18.38
CA GLY A 12 -80.58 27.11 18.90
C GLY A 12 -79.43 27.88 18.21
N LYS A 13 -79.66 29.14 17.82
CA LYS A 13 -78.75 30.14 17.21
C LYS A 13 -79.41 31.53 17.30
N GLN A 14 -78.74 32.69 17.35
CA GLN A 14 -77.31 33.07 17.52
C GLN A 14 -77.30 34.39 18.39
N PHE A 15 -76.44 35.42 18.36
CA PHE A 15 -75.32 35.82 17.50
C PHE A 15 -74.23 36.62 18.29
N CYS A 16 -74.50 37.90 18.57
CA CYS A 16 -73.81 38.92 19.39
C CYS A 16 -72.47 38.50 20.05
N GLU A 17 -71.29 38.74 19.46
CA GLU A 17 -70.55 40.02 19.33
C GLU A 17 -69.90 40.51 20.64
N LEU A 18 -68.59 40.27 20.82
CA LEU A 18 -67.43 41.18 20.55
C LEU A 18 -66.98 41.92 21.85
N PRO A 19 -65.72 42.41 22.00
CA PRO A 19 -64.71 42.71 20.98
C PRO A 19 -63.46 41.80 20.96
N LYS A 20 -62.52 42.17 20.07
CA LYS A 20 -61.16 41.61 19.93
C LYS A 20 -60.14 42.58 20.53
N GLU A 21 -58.91 42.11 20.77
CA GLU A 21 -57.61 42.64 20.28
C GLU A 21 -56.49 42.18 21.25
N THR A 22 -55.56 41.30 20.86
CA THR A 22 -54.41 41.49 19.95
C THR A 22 -53.13 41.85 20.73
N THR A 23 -52.22 40.88 20.89
CA THR A 23 -50.78 41.16 20.88
C THR A 23 -50.02 39.95 20.36
N THR A 24 -49.19 40.16 19.34
CA THR A 24 -48.46 39.10 18.65
C THR A 24 -47.21 38.68 19.42
N ASN A 25 -46.84 37.39 19.35
CA ASN A 25 -45.50 36.96 19.77
C ASN A 25 -45.04 35.71 19.00
N ASN A 26 -44.58 35.93 17.77
CA ASN A 26 -44.03 34.90 16.89
C ASN A 26 -42.68 34.39 17.43
N LYS A 27 -42.70 33.40 18.34
CA LYS A 27 -41.49 32.65 18.70
C LYS A 27 -41.13 31.73 17.52
N PRO A 28 -39.99 31.93 16.83
CA PRO A 28 -39.60 31.06 15.74
C PRO A 28 -39.32 29.65 16.29
N ARG A 29 -40.11 28.67 15.85
CA ARG A 29 -39.79 27.25 16.04
C ARG A 29 -38.42 27.01 15.39
N LYS A 30 -37.35 26.97 16.19
CA LYS A 30 -36.02 26.61 15.72
C LYS A 30 -36.06 25.17 15.20
N ASN A 31 -36.24 25.04 13.88
CA ASN A 31 -36.04 23.79 13.16
C ASN A 31 -34.60 23.36 13.38
N ARG A 32 -34.38 22.54 14.41
CA ARG A 32 -33.13 21.87 14.70
C ARG A 32 -32.94 20.80 13.63
N ARG A 33 -32.59 21.25 12.40
CA ARG A 33 -32.07 20.40 11.34
C ARG A 33 -31.05 19.49 12.02
N ARG A 34 -31.29 18.17 12.00
CA ARG A 34 -30.22 17.21 12.13
C ARG A 34 -29.33 17.46 10.92
N MET A 35 -28.37 18.38 11.08
CA MET A 35 -27.16 18.39 10.29
C MET A 35 -26.65 16.96 10.40
N ARG A 36 -26.75 16.19 9.31
CA ARG A 36 -26.11 14.87 9.24
C ARG A 36 -24.65 15.20 9.53
N LYS A 37 -24.15 14.81 10.70
CA LYS A 37 -22.72 14.86 10.97
C LYS A 37 -22.13 14.03 9.83
N SER A 38 -21.44 14.68 8.91
CA SER A 38 -20.70 13.99 7.87
C SER A 38 -19.71 13.13 8.62
N SER A 39 -19.99 11.83 8.68
CA SER A 39 -19.00 10.85 9.10
C SER A 39 -17.85 11.06 8.14
N SER A 40 -16.73 11.56 8.64
CA SER A 40 -15.47 11.53 7.92
C SER A 40 -15.27 10.11 7.39
N PRO A 41 -14.84 9.93 6.13
CA PRO A 41 -14.53 8.59 5.62
C PRO A 41 -13.56 7.91 6.58
N LEU A 42 -13.73 6.59 6.74
CA LEU A 42 -12.80 5.76 7.49
C LEU A 42 -11.38 5.95 6.91
N PRO A 43 -10.29 5.93 7.69
CA PRO A 43 -8.98 6.31 7.14
C PRO A 43 -8.55 5.46 5.94
N VAL A 44 -8.84 4.15 5.94
CA VAL A 44 -8.62 3.27 4.77
C VAL A 44 -9.51 3.62 3.55
N GLN A 45 -10.74 4.09 3.76
CA GLN A 45 -11.59 4.61 2.67
C GLN A 45 -11.03 5.94 2.13
N LYS A 46 -10.54 6.83 3.00
CA LYS A 46 -9.92 8.09 2.59
C LYS A 46 -8.62 7.83 1.81
N LEU A 47 -7.84 6.85 2.24
CA LEU A 47 -6.65 6.38 1.53
C LEU A 47 -7.03 5.91 0.13
N TYR A 48 -7.97 4.96 0.02
CA TYR A 48 -8.50 4.51 -1.27
C TYR A 48 -8.98 5.66 -2.17
N GLU A 49 -9.81 6.58 -1.65
CA GLU A 49 -10.30 7.75 -2.41
C GLU A 49 -9.15 8.65 -2.89
N THR A 50 -8.12 8.87 -2.06
CA THR A 50 -6.92 9.64 -2.42
C THR A 50 -6.11 8.91 -3.49
N CYS A 51 -5.90 7.60 -3.35
CA CYS A 51 -5.22 6.75 -4.32
C CYS A 51 -5.87 6.81 -5.71
N LYS A 52 -7.20 6.76 -5.80
CA LYS A 52 -7.93 6.88 -7.08
C LYS A 52 -7.64 8.18 -7.82
N GLU A 53 -7.49 9.30 -7.10
CA GLU A 53 -7.19 10.61 -7.69
C GLU A 53 -5.72 10.67 -8.14
N VAL A 54 -4.81 10.32 -7.22
CA VAL A 54 -3.35 10.43 -7.39
C VAL A 54 -2.83 9.56 -8.54
N PHE A 55 -3.47 8.41 -8.76
CA PHE A 55 -3.16 7.49 -9.87
C PHE A 55 -4.24 7.48 -10.97
N ALA A 56 -5.10 8.51 -11.06
CA ALA A 56 -6.12 8.63 -12.11
C ALA A 56 -5.56 8.74 -13.54
N SER A 57 -4.25 9.00 -13.66
CA SER A 57 -3.52 9.12 -14.93
C SER A 57 -2.13 8.50 -14.82
N SER A 58 -2.04 7.38 -14.09
CA SER A 58 -0.83 6.55 -14.02
C SER A 58 -0.52 5.87 -15.36
N GLY A 59 0.64 5.20 -15.38
CA GLY A 59 1.11 4.35 -16.47
C GLY A 59 2.57 3.98 -16.21
N THR A 60 3.13 3.05 -17.00
CA THR A 60 4.54 2.64 -16.85
C THR A 60 5.47 3.85 -16.95
N GLY A 61 6.19 4.16 -15.86
CA GLY A 61 7.12 5.28 -15.77
C GLY A 61 6.50 6.64 -15.46
N ILE A 62 5.17 6.74 -15.31
CA ILE A 62 4.48 7.99 -14.99
C ILE A 62 4.43 8.19 -13.48
N VAL A 63 5.22 9.14 -12.98
CA VAL A 63 5.22 9.56 -11.57
C VAL A 63 4.09 10.60 -11.34
N PRO A 64 3.30 10.50 -10.24
CA PRO A 64 2.30 11.50 -9.91
C PRO A 64 2.89 12.90 -9.64
N SER A 65 2.05 13.95 -9.61
CA SER A 65 2.53 15.30 -9.29
C SER A 65 3.04 15.41 -7.85
N SER A 66 3.87 16.41 -7.56
CA SER A 66 4.34 16.63 -6.18
C SER A 66 3.20 16.93 -5.19
N GLU A 67 2.14 17.62 -5.64
CA GLU A 67 0.94 17.86 -4.82
C GLU A 67 0.14 16.57 -4.58
N ASP A 68 0.10 15.66 -5.56
CA ASP A 68 -0.51 14.34 -5.42
C ASP A 68 0.31 13.42 -4.49
N ILE A 69 1.64 13.45 -4.60
CA ILE A 69 2.57 12.75 -3.71
C ILE A 69 2.43 13.23 -2.27
N GLU A 70 2.45 14.55 -2.04
CA GLU A 70 2.25 15.13 -0.71
C GLU A 70 0.84 14.83 -0.17
N ARG A 71 -0.21 14.85 -1.00
CA ARG A 71 -1.58 14.51 -0.59
C ARG A 71 -1.70 13.04 -0.18
N LEU A 72 -1.10 12.10 -0.90
CA LEU A 72 -1.11 10.68 -0.55
C LEU A 72 -0.26 10.40 0.70
N ARG A 73 0.96 10.93 0.76
CA ARG A 73 1.86 10.81 1.93
C ARG A 73 1.18 11.32 3.20
N ALA A 74 0.59 12.52 3.16
CA ALA A 74 -0.13 13.10 4.29
C ALA A 74 -1.42 12.34 4.70
N VAL A 75 -1.87 11.35 3.93
CA VAL A 75 -2.87 10.37 4.36
C VAL A 75 -2.20 9.12 4.94
N LEU A 76 -1.22 8.54 4.24
CA LEU A 76 -0.48 7.35 4.67
C LEU A 76 0.19 7.53 6.04
N ASP A 77 0.90 8.65 6.27
CA ASP A 77 1.60 8.93 7.53
C ASP A 77 0.68 8.84 8.76
N LYS A 78 -0.63 9.02 8.58
CA LYS A 78 -1.65 9.01 9.64
C LYS A 78 -2.36 7.66 9.80
N MET A 79 -2.01 6.64 9.00
CA MET A 79 -2.60 5.31 9.09
C MET A 79 -2.00 4.52 10.27
N GLU A 80 -2.87 4.10 11.18
CA GLU A 80 -2.56 3.19 12.28
C GLU A 80 -2.94 1.73 11.93
N PRO A 81 -2.39 0.70 12.62
CA PRO A 81 -2.76 -0.69 12.36
C PRO A 81 -4.28 -0.95 12.45
N VAL A 82 -4.95 -0.28 13.39
CA VAL A 82 -6.40 -0.41 13.63
C VAL A 82 -7.27 0.12 12.47
N ASP A 83 -6.77 1.07 11.67
CA ASP A 83 -7.51 1.62 10.53
C ASP A 83 -7.69 0.62 9.38
N VAL A 84 -6.78 -0.35 9.32
CA VAL A 84 -6.80 -1.50 8.41
C VAL A 84 -7.16 -2.80 9.15
N GLY A 85 -7.67 -2.69 10.38
CA GLY A 85 -8.14 -3.82 11.18
C GLY A 85 -7.06 -4.77 11.70
N LEU A 86 -5.78 -4.39 11.65
CA LEU A 86 -4.67 -5.21 12.13
C LEU A 86 -4.41 -5.05 13.63
N SER A 87 -3.91 -6.14 14.23
CA SER A 87 -3.39 -6.17 15.59
C SER A 87 -2.16 -7.10 15.66
N PRO A 88 -1.09 -6.77 16.42
CA PRO A 88 0.14 -7.58 16.47
C PRO A 88 -0.01 -9.00 17.06
N ASP A 89 -1.14 -9.30 17.71
CA ASP A 89 -1.47 -10.63 18.23
C ASP A 89 -2.15 -11.55 17.19
N MET A 90 -2.38 -11.09 15.96
CA MET A 90 -2.88 -11.93 14.88
C MET A 90 -1.88 -13.04 14.49
N PRO A 91 -2.36 -14.23 14.07
CA PRO A 91 -1.49 -15.37 13.74
C PRO A 91 -0.57 -15.12 12.53
N TYR A 92 -0.85 -14.10 11.71
CA TYR A 92 -0.02 -13.64 10.59
C TYR A 92 1.40 -13.20 11.01
N PHE A 93 1.61 -12.94 12.30
CA PHE A 93 2.85 -12.40 12.86
C PHE A 93 3.63 -13.43 13.70
N TRP A 94 3.20 -14.70 13.73
CA TRP A 94 3.76 -15.73 14.60
C TRP A 94 4.70 -16.69 13.84
N THR A 95 5.95 -16.76 14.27
CA THR A 95 6.94 -17.73 13.77
C THR A 95 6.70 -19.10 14.42
N THR A 96 6.58 -20.17 13.63
CA THR A 96 6.62 -21.54 14.17
C THR A 96 8.07 -22.03 14.27
N ALA A 97 8.44 -22.61 15.42
CA ALA A 97 9.83 -22.89 15.77
C ALA A 97 10.56 -23.96 14.91
N SER A 98 9.90 -24.51 13.89
CA SER A 98 10.45 -25.47 12.92
C SER A 98 10.74 -24.87 11.54
N GLN A 99 10.48 -23.57 11.33
CA GLN A 99 10.67 -22.89 10.05
C GLN A 99 11.95 -22.05 10.08
N GLN A 100 12.81 -22.23 9.07
CA GLN A 100 14.05 -21.46 8.91
C GLN A 100 13.78 -20.05 8.36
N THR A 101 12.80 -19.92 7.47
CA THR A 101 12.13 -18.66 7.08
C THR A 101 10.63 -18.81 7.38
N PRO A 102 10.01 -17.90 8.17
CA PRO A 102 8.58 -17.96 8.42
C PRO A 102 7.79 -17.41 7.22
N PRO A 103 6.59 -17.95 6.94
CA PRO A 103 5.80 -17.51 5.80
C PRO A 103 5.25 -16.10 6.00
N ILE A 104 5.39 -15.25 4.98
CA ILE A 104 4.81 -13.91 4.97
C ILE A 104 3.33 -14.01 4.62
N THR A 105 2.45 -13.42 5.41
CA THR A 105 1.04 -13.30 5.04
C THR A 105 0.82 -12.01 4.27
N TYR A 106 0.20 -12.07 3.09
CA TYR A 106 -0.22 -10.90 2.35
C TYR A 106 -1.73 -10.70 2.46
N LEU A 107 -2.15 -9.49 2.84
CA LEU A 107 -3.56 -9.08 2.91
C LEU A 107 -3.88 -8.14 1.75
N HIS A 108 -4.85 -8.55 0.93
CA HIS A 108 -5.31 -7.77 -0.22
C HIS A 108 -6.38 -6.76 0.19
N LEU A 109 -6.10 -5.47 0.11
CA LEU A 109 -7.06 -4.42 0.46
C LEU A 109 -7.88 -3.98 -0.77
N TYR A 110 -7.21 -3.69 -1.88
CA TYR A 110 -7.86 -3.28 -3.13
C TYR A 110 -6.94 -3.47 -4.35
N GLU A 111 -7.51 -4.01 -5.44
CA GLU A 111 -7.01 -3.97 -6.81
C GLU A 111 -8.23 -3.85 -7.73
N ASN A 112 -8.08 -3.21 -8.89
CA ASN A 112 -9.10 -3.25 -9.94
C ASN A 112 -8.51 -3.84 -11.22
N ASN A 113 -8.81 -5.11 -11.49
CA ASN A 113 -8.60 -5.78 -12.77
C ASN A 113 -7.19 -5.59 -13.40
N LYS A 114 -6.11 -6.10 -12.77
CA LYS A 114 -5.06 -6.94 -13.39
C LYS A 114 -3.77 -7.04 -12.54
N PHE A 115 -3.62 -8.21 -11.93
CA PHE A 115 -2.37 -8.85 -11.49
C PHE A 115 -1.70 -8.26 -10.24
N SER A 116 -0.96 -9.17 -9.57
CA SER A 116 -0.38 -9.00 -8.25
C SER A 116 1.04 -9.58 -8.23
N VAL A 117 1.88 -9.05 -7.34
CA VAL A 117 3.35 -9.19 -7.34
C VAL A 117 3.81 -10.64 -7.19
N GLY A 118 4.81 -11.06 -7.98
CA GLY A 118 5.74 -12.19 -7.77
C GLY A 118 5.12 -13.49 -7.23
N ILE A 119 4.91 -13.54 -5.92
CA ILE A 119 4.20 -14.59 -5.17
C ILE A 119 2.86 -15.01 -5.81
N PHE A 120 2.15 -14.09 -6.48
CA PHE A 120 0.71 -14.26 -6.78
C PHE A 120 0.32 -14.90 -8.12
N SER A 121 1.28 -15.31 -8.95
CA SER A 121 0.99 -15.99 -10.23
C SER A 121 0.17 -17.29 -10.07
N TRP A 122 0.37 -18.03 -8.96
CA TRP A 122 -0.31 -19.31 -8.72
C TRP A 122 -1.83 -19.17 -8.43
N PHE A 123 -2.24 -18.14 -7.70
CA PHE A 123 -3.60 -18.04 -7.17
C PHE A 123 -4.62 -17.46 -8.17
N MET A 124 -4.19 -16.57 -9.06
CA MET A 124 -5.08 -15.76 -9.92
C MET A 124 -5.37 -16.34 -11.30
N ARG A 125 -4.82 -17.52 -11.65
CA ARG A 125 -4.85 -18.13 -13.00
C ARG A 125 -6.22 -18.66 -13.46
N LYS A 126 -7.35 -18.07 -13.03
CA LYS A 126 -8.71 -18.58 -13.32
C LYS A 126 -9.84 -17.58 -13.56
N GLN A 127 -9.60 -16.27 -13.55
CA GLN A 127 -10.63 -15.28 -13.91
C GLN A 127 -10.07 -14.16 -14.79
N SER A 128 -10.57 -14.07 -16.03
CA SER A 128 -10.15 -13.06 -17.01
C SER A 128 -11.30 -12.71 -17.97
N SER A 129 -11.94 -11.58 -17.75
CA SER A 129 -12.66 -10.77 -18.76
C SER A 129 -13.04 -9.41 -18.15
N TRP A 130 -13.45 -8.46 -18.99
CA TRP A 130 -13.78 -7.07 -18.66
C TRP A 130 -12.56 -6.16 -18.44
N GLY A 131 -12.81 -4.84 -18.54
CA GLY A 131 -11.80 -3.85 -18.90
C GLY A 131 -10.99 -3.26 -17.75
N SER A 132 -9.84 -2.71 -18.10
CA SER A 132 -9.01 -1.83 -17.27
C SER A 132 -9.66 -0.45 -17.12
N LEU A 133 -9.71 0.09 -15.90
CA LEU A 133 -10.05 1.51 -15.68
C LEU A 133 -9.48 2.14 -14.38
N LEU A 134 -8.78 1.39 -13.52
CA LEU A 134 -7.99 1.92 -12.39
C LEU A 134 -6.73 1.05 -12.24
N GLU A 135 -5.55 1.66 -12.17
CA GLU A 135 -4.26 0.97 -12.09
C GLU A 135 -3.62 1.12 -10.70
N THR A 136 -4.39 0.93 -9.63
CA THR A 136 -3.86 1.10 -8.26
C THR A 136 -4.09 -0.13 -7.42
N TYR A 137 -3.04 -0.51 -6.70
CA TYR A 137 -3.01 -1.66 -5.80
C TYR A 137 -2.72 -1.17 -4.38
N MET A 138 -3.48 -1.71 -3.42
CA MET A 138 -3.29 -1.52 -1.99
C MET A 138 -3.20 -2.88 -1.32
N GLY A 139 -2.15 -3.11 -0.54
CA GLY A 139 -1.92 -4.37 0.13
C GLY A 139 -1.07 -4.23 1.39
N ILE A 140 -1.12 -5.23 2.27
CA ILE A 140 -0.29 -5.26 3.47
C ILE A 140 0.50 -6.56 3.54
N PHE A 141 1.81 -6.44 3.67
CA PHE A 141 2.68 -7.55 4.02
C PHE A 141 2.77 -7.66 5.55
N CYS A 142 2.41 -8.84 6.07
CA CYS A 142 2.50 -9.20 7.47
C CYS A 142 3.65 -10.20 7.64
N LEU A 143 4.73 -9.76 8.29
CA LEU A 143 5.95 -10.51 8.47
C LEU A 143 6.10 -10.91 9.95
N PRO A 144 6.19 -12.21 10.26
CA PRO A 144 6.71 -12.67 11.54
C PRO A 144 8.19 -12.27 11.73
N PRO A 145 8.73 -12.31 12.96
CA PRO A 145 10.17 -12.13 13.20
C PRO A 145 11.02 -13.08 12.35
N SER A 146 12.05 -12.54 11.70
CA SER A 146 12.90 -13.18 10.68
C SER A 146 12.19 -13.49 9.33
N GLY A 147 10.99 -12.96 9.09
CA GLY A 147 10.39 -12.94 7.75
C GLY A 147 11.14 -12.01 6.82
N VAL A 148 11.34 -12.43 5.55
CA VAL A 148 12.11 -11.68 4.55
C VAL A 148 11.31 -11.55 3.25
N ILE A 149 11.14 -10.31 2.76
CA ILE A 149 10.86 -10.08 1.34
C ILE A 149 12.22 -9.92 0.65
N PRO A 150 12.62 -10.85 -0.23
CA PRO A 150 13.93 -10.82 -0.89
C PRO A 150 14.13 -9.57 -1.75
N LEU A 151 15.38 -9.30 -2.13
CA LEU A 151 15.73 -8.14 -2.94
C LEU A 151 15.06 -8.23 -4.31
N HIS A 152 14.21 -7.24 -4.64
CA HIS A 152 13.39 -7.24 -5.86
C HIS A 152 13.18 -5.82 -6.40
N ASN A 153 12.85 -5.68 -7.70
CA ASN A 153 12.64 -4.39 -8.40
C ASN A 153 11.16 -3.96 -8.49
N HIS A 154 10.93 -2.69 -8.82
CA HIS A 154 9.60 -2.10 -9.05
C HIS A 154 9.55 -1.38 -10.43
N PRO A 155 9.63 -2.11 -11.56
CA PRO A 155 9.99 -1.54 -12.86
C PRO A 155 8.90 -0.63 -13.44
N GLY A 156 9.20 0.66 -13.58
CA GLY A 156 8.25 1.64 -14.12
C GLY A 156 7.13 2.02 -13.16
N MET A 157 7.33 1.82 -11.85
CA MET A 157 6.30 2.02 -10.82
C MET A 157 6.70 3.12 -9.83
N THR A 158 5.69 3.80 -9.26
CA THR A 158 5.86 4.60 -8.04
C THR A 158 5.21 3.84 -6.89
N VAL A 159 5.92 3.68 -5.78
CA VAL A 159 5.42 2.93 -4.61
C VAL A 159 5.62 3.73 -3.34
N PHE A 160 4.55 3.83 -2.57
CA PHE A 160 4.55 4.40 -1.22
C PHE A 160 4.45 3.25 -0.23
N SER A 161 5.32 3.24 0.78
CA SER A 161 5.36 2.17 1.79
C SER A 161 5.30 2.74 3.20
N LYS A 162 4.56 2.10 4.10
CA LYS A 162 4.52 2.49 5.52
C LYS A 162 4.55 1.29 6.45
N LEU A 163 5.56 1.25 7.31
CA LEU A 163 5.59 0.39 8.49
C LEU A 163 4.50 0.84 9.47
N LEU A 164 3.48 0.00 9.66
CA LEU A 164 2.35 0.26 10.57
C LEU A 164 2.72 -0.05 12.02
N PHE A 165 3.50 -1.10 12.24
CA PHE A 165 4.12 -1.45 13.52
C PHE A 165 5.37 -2.32 13.32
N GLY A 166 6.22 -2.38 14.36
CA GLY A 166 7.39 -3.26 14.43
C GLY A 166 8.72 -2.57 14.12
N THR A 167 9.77 -3.37 13.97
CA THR A 167 11.11 -2.96 13.53
C THR A 167 11.51 -3.77 12.30
N MET A 168 11.77 -3.07 11.20
CA MET A 168 12.13 -3.63 9.90
C MET A 168 13.52 -3.15 9.50
N HIS A 169 14.43 -4.09 9.20
CA HIS A 169 15.65 -3.77 8.48
C HIS A 169 15.31 -3.61 6.99
N ILE A 170 15.70 -2.49 6.40
CA ILE A 170 15.44 -2.16 4.99
C ILE A 170 16.78 -1.88 4.31
N LYS A 171 17.06 -2.61 3.23
CA LYS A 171 18.19 -2.38 2.35
C LYS A 171 17.69 -2.09 0.95
N ALA A 172 18.09 -0.96 0.37
CA ALA A 172 17.54 -0.45 -0.88
C ALA A 172 18.59 0.21 -1.78
N TYR A 173 18.37 0.13 -3.09
CA TYR A 173 19.32 0.45 -4.14
C TYR A 173 18.64 1.09 -5.36
N ASP A 174 19.39 1.89 -6.10
CA ASP A 174 19.07 2.25 -7.49
C ASP A 174 20.26 1.96 -8.41
N TRP A 175 19.98 1.81 -9.71
CA TRP A 175 21.01 1.51 -10.70
C TRP A 175 22.04 2.64 -10.82
N ALA A 176 23.32 2.30 -10.93
CA ALA A 176 24.40 3.28 -10.95
C ALA A 176 24.60 3.92 -12.33
N GLU A 177 24.43 5.23 -12.44
CA GLU A 177 24.77 6.02 -13.62
C GLU A 177 26.28 6.29 -13.70
N VAL A 178 27.07 5.27 -14.09
CA VAL A 178 28.53 5.37 -14.26
C VAL A 178 28.90 5.06 -15.71
N GLY A 179 29.62 5.98 -16.37
CA GLY A 179 30.27 5.74 -17.67
C GLY A 179 29.31 5.40 -18.82
N ALA A 180 28.59 6.39 -19.35
CA ALA A 180 27.54 6.17 -20.35
C ALA A 180 28.06 5.78 -21.75
N GLU A 181 28.34 4.49 -21.97
CA GLU A 181 28.27 3.86 -23.29
C GLU A 181 27.65 2.45 -23.27
N ASN A 182 27.87 1.67 -22.21
CA ASN A 182 26.98 0.57 -21.81
C ASN A 182 26.86 0.60 -20.28
N GLY A 183 25.67 0.87 -19.74
CA GLY A 183 25.49 1.24 -18.33
C GLY A 183 25.86 0.16 -17.30
N ALA A 184 27.11 0.20 -16.83
CA ALA A 184 27.72 -0.54 -15.73
C ALA A 184 27.20 -1.98 -15.47
N SER A 185 27.01 -2.76 -16.54
CA SER A 185 26.76 -4.21 -16.49
C SER A 185 27.99 -4.97 -16.95
N ALA A 186 28.37 -6.03 -16.23
CA ALA A 186 29.48 -6.90 -16.55
C ALA A 186 29.00 -8.35 -16.73
N CYS A 187 29.39 -8.96 -17.86
CA CYS A 187 29.43 -10.41 -17.97
C CYS A 187 30.72 -10.91 -17.30
N VAL A 188 30.57 -11.64 -16.20
CA VAL A 188 31.69 -12.22 -15.47
C VAL A 188 31.86 -13.67 -15.89
N ASP A 189 32.86 -13.92 -16.71
CA ASP A 189 33.28 -15.26 -17.10
C ASP A 189 33.90 -15.98 -15.91
N THR A 190 33.16 -16.92 -15.32
CA THR A 190 33.71 -17.83 -14.31
C THR A 190 34.74 -18.74 -14.96
N SER A 191 36.02 -18.52 -14.63
CA SER A 191 37.19 -19.04 -15.35
C SER A 191 37.47 -20.54 -15.11
N SER A 192 36.44 -21.38 -15.05
CA SER A 192 36.55 -22.84 -14.91
C SER A 192 35.34 -23.64 -15.46
N GLY A 193 34.88 -23.32 -16.68
CA GLY A 193 34.19 -24.26 -17.58
C GLY A 193 32.66 -24.43 -17.43
N THR A 194 31.97 -24.38 -18.58
CA THR A 194 30.57 -24.80 -18.84
C THR A 194 29.43 -24.11 -18.05
N ALA A 195 29.71 -23.32 -17.03
CA ALA A 195 28.70 -22.48 -16.40
C ALA A 195 28.25 -21.35 -17.37
N PRO A 196 26.98 -20.91 -17.31
CA PRO A 196 26.57 -19.67 -17.98
C PRO A 196 27.31 -18.46 -17.37
N SER A 197 27.58 -17.45 -18.19
CA SER A 197 28.21 -16.21 -17.72
C SER A 197 27.29 -15.46 -16.75
N ARG A 198 27.84 -15.01 -15.63
CA ARG A 198 27.09 -14.27 -14.61
C ARG A 198 26.91 -12.82 -15.07
N SER A 199 25.68 -12.33 -15.11
CA SER A 199 25.36 -10.96 -15.51
C SER A 199 25.11 -10.11 -14.27
N VAL A 200 26.11 -9.34 -13.85
CA VAL A 200 26.02 -8.43 -12.70
C VAL A 200 25.91 -6.98 -13.16
N ARG A 201 25.14 -6.16 -12.45
CA ARG A 201 24.99 -4.73 -12.74
C ARG A 201 25.21 -3.88 -11.49
N LEU A 202 25.93 -2.78 -11.66
CA LEU A 202 26.29 -1.88 -10.56
C LEU A 202 25.07 -1.09 -10.07
N ALA A 203 24.89 -1.04 -8.75
CA ALA A 203 23.86 -0.26 -8.06
C ALA A 203 24.47 0.57 -6.93
N LYS A 204 23.89 1.74 -6.64
CA LYS A 204 24.26 2.59 -5.50
C LYS A 204 23.29 2.32 -4.34
N VAL A 205 23.82 2.12 -3.14
CA VAL A 205 23.04 1.99 -1.90
C VAL A 205 22.30 3.32 -1.67
N LYS A 206 21.01 3.23 -1.34
CA LYS A 206 20.16 4.35 -0.93
C LYS A 206 19.70 4.23 0.53
N VAL A 207 19.50 3.01 1.01
CA VAL A 207 19.11 2.69 2.39
C VAL A 207 19.82 1.40 2.81
N ASP A 208 20.32 1.35 4.04
CA ASP A 208 20.82 0.16 4.73
C ASP A 208 20.68 0.42 6.24
N ALA A 209 19.47 0.22 6.78
CA ALA A 209 19.11 0.69 8.12
C ALA A 209 17.88 -0.01 8.73
N ASP A 210 17.80 0.04 10.06
CA ASP A 210 16.63 -0.42 10.84
C ASP A 210 15.63 0.73 11.05
N PHE A 211 14.38 0.50 10.64
CA PHE A 211 13.25 1.40 10.83
C PHE A 211 12.31 0.85 11.88
N THR A 212 11.97 1.64 12.90
CA THR A 212 11.02 1.26 13.95
C THR A 212 9.80 2.17 13.94
N ALA A 213 8.60 1.59 14.01
CA ALA A 213 7.37 2.34 14.07
C ALA A 213 7.16 2.99 15.46
N PRO A 214 6.52 4.17 15.55
CA PRO A 214 5.95 4.96 14.46
C PRO A 214 7.01 5.68 13.62
N CYS A 215 6.89 5.58 12.30
CA CYS A 215 7.67 6.34 11.32
C CYS A 215 6.75 6.86 10.21
N ASP A 216 7.24 7.87 9.47
CA ASP A 216 6.59 8.38 8.27
C ASP A 216 6.65 7.34 7.13
N SER A 217 5.83 7.49 6.10
CA SER A 217 5.91 6.64 4.90
C SER A 217 7.14 6.99 4.04
N SER A 218 7.73 5.99 3.41
CA SER A 218 8.73 6.14 2.35
C SER A 218 8.07 6.17 0.97
N ILE A 219 8.84 6.58 -0.04
CA ILE A 219 8.45 6.53 -1.45
C ILE A 219 9.66 6.14 -2.31
N LEU A 220 9.43 5.26 -3.28
CA LEU A 220 10.34 4.99 -4.39
C LEU A 220 9.69 5.34 -5.73
N TYR A 221 10.54 5.57 -6.71
CA TYR A 221 10.21 5.95 -8.08
C TYR A 221 10.79 4.92 -9.07
N PRO A 222 10.49 5.02 -10.38
CA PRO A 222 11.00 4.07 -11.39
C PRO A 222 12.53 3.93 -11.50
N ALA A 223 13.31 4.87 -10.96
CA ALA A 223 14.78 4.89 -11.00
C ALA A 223 15.45 5.68 -9.85
N ASP A 224 14.69 6.03 -8.80
CA ASP A 224 15.22 6.74 -7.62
C ASP A 224 14.42 6.36 -6.35
N GLY A 225 14.94 6.67 -5.17
CA GLY A 225 14.33 6.35 -3.88
C GLY A 225 14.48 4.88 -3.44
N GLY A 226 15.25 4.07 -4.16
CA GLY A 226 15.47 2.65 -3.84
C GLY A 226 14.52 1.71 -4.58
N ASN A 227 14.50 1.76 -5.92
CA ASN A 227 13.62 0.93 -6.75
C ASN A 227 13.85 -0.58 -6.54
N MET A 228 15.08 -1.00 -6.20
CA MET A 228 15.34 -2.36 -5.75
C MET A 228 15.50 -2.38 -4.23
N HIS A 229 14.69 -3.15 -3.51
CA HIS A 229 14.82 -3.27 -2.05
C HIS A 229 14.50 -4.66 -1.50
N CYS A 230 14.99 -4.95 -0.30
CA CYS A 230 14.57 -6.07 0.53
C CYS A 230 14.11 -5.59 1.91
N PHE A 231 13.19 -6.33 2.51
CA PHE A 231 12.69 -6.09 3.87
C PHE A 231 13.00 -7.32 4.73
N THR A 232 13.66 -7.13 5.88
CA THR A 232 13.96 -8.19 6.86
C THR A 232 13.37 -7.81 8.22
N ALA A 233 12.41 -8.59 8.69
CA ALA A 233 11.63 -8.27 9.89
C ALA A 233 12.42 -8.61 11.17
N VAL A 234 12.89 -7.58 11.89
CA VAL A 234 13.60 -7.73 13.17
C VAL A 234 12.63 -8.11 14.29
N THR A 235 11.41 -7.57 14.25
CA THR A 235 10.27 -8.02 15.07
C THR A 235 9.14 -8.52 14.16
N ALA A 236 7.99 -8.86 14.75
CA ALA A 236 6.75 -8.88 13.99
C ALA A 236 6.50 -7.48 13.38
N CYS A 237 6.16 -7.43 12.09
CA CYS A 237 6.00 -6.21 11.31
C CYS A 237 4.79 -6.27 10.38
N ALA A 238 4.12 -5.14 10.19
CA ALA A 238 3.12 -4.95 9.14
C ALA A 238 3.50 -3.74 8.27
N VAL A 239 3.60 -3.95 6.95
CA VAL A 239 3.97 -2.92 5.96
C VAL A 239 2.83 -2.73 4.97
N LEU A 240 2.24 -1.54 4.95
CA LEU A 240 1.19 -1.13 4.02
C LEU A 240 1.82 -0.48 2.80
N ASP A 241 1.61 -1.08 1.63
CA ASP A 241 2.11 -0.58 0.36
C ASP A 241 0.97 -0.12 -0.55
N VAL A 242 1.23 0.97 -1.28
CA VAL A 242 0.40 1.51 -2.35
C VAL A 242 1.24 1.60 -3.62
N LEU A 243 0.88 0.84 -4.64
CA LEU A 243 1.64 0.72 -5.89
C LEU A 243 0.82 1.26 -7.07
N GLY A 244 1.46 2.05 -7.93
CA GLY A 244 0.87 2.60 -9.15
C GLY A 244 1.89 2.81 -10.27
N PRO A 245 1.69 2.20 -11.46
CA PRO A 245 0.79 1.06 -11.73
C PRO A 245 1.22 -0.20 -10.96
N PRO A 246 0.39 -1.26 -10.87
CA PRO A 246 0.83 -2.58 -10.38
C PRO A 246 1.72 -3.31 -11.39
N TYR A 247 2.39 -4.36 -10.93
CA TYR A 247 3.10 -5.32 -11.77
C TYR A 247 2.17 -5.98 -12.80
N SER A 248 2.72 -6.28 -13.97
CA SER A 248 2.00 -6.86 -15.11
C SER A 248 3.00 -7.40 -16.12
N ASP A 249 3.18 -8.73 -16.15
CA ASP A 249 4.05 -9.40 -17.13
C ASP A 249 3.70 -9.02 -18.59
N PRO A 250 2.41 -8.91 -19.00
CA PRO A 250 2.03 -8.45 -20.34
C PRO A 250 2.49 -7.04 -20.70
N ASP A 251 2.65 -6.16 -19.71
CA ASP A 251 3.13 -4.78 -19.90
C ASP A 251 4.66 -4.65 -19.68
N GLY A 252 5.35 -5.79 -19.48
CA GLY A 252 6.78 -5.85 -19.17
C GLY A 252 7.14 -5.54 -17.71
N ARG A 253 6.17 -5.20 -16.85
CA ARG A 253 6.38 -4.87 -15.42
C ARG A 253 6.38 -6.13 -14.56
N HIS A 254 7.30 -7.06 -14.79
CA HIS A 254 7.47 -8.28 -13.99
C HIS A 254 8.31 -8.01 -12.74
N CYS A 255 8.23 -8.88 -11.72
CA CYS A 255 9.03 -8.76 -10.50
C CYS A 255 10.28 -9.64 -10.61
N SER A 256 11.43 -9.00 -10.84
CA SER A 256 12.74 -9.65 -10.83
C SER A 256 13.32 -9.66 -9.41
N TYR A 257 13.96 -10.76 -9.03
CA TYR A 257 14.69 -10.88 -7.77
C TYR A 257 16.20 -10.79 -8.01
N TYR A 258 16.96 -10.38 -6.98
CA TYR A 258 18.40 -10.19 -7.06
C TYR A 258 19.18 -10.82 -5.90
N LEU A 259 20.47 -11.06 -6.12
CA LEU A 259 21.50 -11.18 -5.09
C LEU A 259 22.35 -9.91 -5.08
N ASP A 260 22.64 -9.36 -3.90
CA ASP A 260 23.62 -8.28 -3.73
C ASP A 260 25.00 -8.81 -3.29
N PHE A 261 26.04 -8.30 -3.94
CA PHE A 261 27.44 -8.60 -3.64
C PHE A 261 28.23 -7.30 -3.38
N PRO A 262 29.19 -7.29 -2.44
CA PRO A 262 30.11 -6.17 -2.26
C PRO A 262 30.83 -5.77 -3.56
N LEU A 263 31.17 -4.48 -3.71
CA LEU A 263 31.89 -3.98 -4.88
C LEU A 263 33.23 -4.71 -5.15
N SER A 264 33.86 -5.24 -4.09
CA SER A 264 35.12 -6.00 -4.13
C SER A 264 35.06 -7.30 -4.90
N ASP A 265 33.88 -7.89 -5.05
CA ASP A 265 33.73 -9.28 -5.50
C ASP A 265 33.89 -9.41 -7.02
N PHE A 266 33.73 -8.31 -7.76
CA PHE A 266 33.88 -8.25 -9.21
C PHE A 266 34.75 -7.05 -9.62
N SER A 267 35.96 -7.34 -10.09
CA SER A 267 36.83 -6.36 -10.75
C SER A 267 36.39 -6.18 -12.20
N VAL A 268 35.89 -4.99 -12.55
CA VAL A 268 35.36 -4.67 -13.88
C VAL A 268 36.10 -3.46 -14.43
N ASP A 269 36.68 -3.62 -15.62
CA ASP A 269 37.43 -2.55 -16.29
C ASP A 269 36.55 -1.31 -16.53
N ASN A 270 37.18 -0.14 -16.44
CA ASN A 270 36.58 1.20 -16.57
C ASN A 270 35.70 1.69 -15.41
N ILE A 271 35.35 0.86 -14.41
CA ILE A 271 34.60 1.31 -13.23
C ILE A 271 35.54 1.85 -12.15
N SER A 272 35.65 3.17 -12.07
CA SER A 272 36.52 3.89 -11.13
C SER A 272 35.74 4.58 -10.00
N VAL A 273 35.15 3.79 -9.11
CA VAL A 273 34.53 4.30 -7.87
C VAL A 273 35.63 4.74 -6.87
N PRO A 274 35.59 5.97 -6.32
CA PRO A 274 36.53 6.42 -5.28
C PRO A 274 36.51 5.50 -4.07
N GLU A 275 37.67 5.25 -3.44
CA GLU A 275 37.81 4.30 -2.34
C GLU A 275 36.84 4.58 -1.17
N VAL A 276 36.64 5.86 -0.85
CA VAL A 276 35.71 6.35 0.19
C VAL A 276 34.22 6.18 -0.15
N GLU A 277 33.87 5.89 -1.40
CA GLU A 277 32.48 5.64 -1.83
C GLU A 277 32.17 4.16 -2.04
N ARG A 278 33.15 3.26 -1.97
CA ARG A 278 32.96 1.84 -2.36
C ARG A 278 31.90 1.11 -1.52
N GLU A 279 31.77 1.45 -0.24
CA GLU A 279 30.74 0.92 0.66
C GLU A 279 29.33 1.38 0.27
N SER A 280 29.20 2.45 -0.52
CA SER A 280 27.92 2.94 -1.07
C SER A 280 27.54 2.29 -2.42
N TYR A 281 28.26 1.27 -2.88
CA TYR A 281 27.96 0.55 -4.13
C TYR A 281 27.97 -0.97 -3.94
N ALA A 282 27.10 -1.65 -4.67
CA ALA A 282 27.01 -3.11 -4.73
C ALA A 282 26.79 -3.58 -6.16
N TRP A 283 27.11 -4.85 -6.39
CA TRP A 283 26.79 -5.58 -7.60
C TRP A 283 25.50 -6.36 -7.40
N LEU A 284 24.50 -6.14 -8.27
CA LEU A 284 23.27 -6.92 -8.28
C LEU A 284 23.32 -7.96 -9.41
N GLU A 285 23.12 -9.22 -9.07
CA GLU A 285 22.87 -10.31 -10.02
C GLU A 285 21.38 -10.64 -10.03
N GLU A 286 20.75 -10.76 -11.20
CA GLU A 286 19.36 -11.23 -11.30
C GLU A 286 19.27 -12.75 -11.06
N ARG A 287 18.26 -13.18 -10.30
CA ARG A 287 18.05 -14.58 -9.92
C ARG A 287 16.60 -15.01 -10.12
N GLU A 288 16.42 -16.32 -10.28
CA GLU A 288 15.12 -16.96 -10.08
C GLU A 288 14.58 -16.72 -8.67
N GLN A 289 13.25 -16.70 -8.55
CA GLN A 289 12.55 -16.52 -7.28
C GLN A 289 13.08 -17.52 -6.23
N PRO A 290 13.38 -17.08 -4.98
CA PRO A 290 13.88 -17.99 -3.95
C PRO A 290 12.85 -19.07 -3.59
N GLU A 291 13.28 -20.34 -3.54
CA GLU A 291 12.43 -21.47 -3.16
C GLU A 291 11.95 -21.37 -1.69
N ASP A 292 12.72 -20.66 -0.86
CA ASP A 292 12.45 -20.35 0.54
C ASP A 292 11.53 -19.12 0.75
N LEU A 293 11.11 -18.45 -0.34
CA LEU A 293 10.08 -17.39 -0.30
C LEU A 293 8.68 -17.99 -0.11
N ALA A 294 8.42 -18.46 1.11
CA ALA A 294 7.08 -18.84 1.52
C ALA A 294 6.22 -17.60 1.77
N ALA A 295 5.15 -17.43 0.99
CA ALA A 295 4.17 -16.37 1.23
C ALA A 295 2.75 -16.84 0.90
N VAL A 296 1.77 -16.33 1.66
CA VAL A 296 0.39 -16.83 1.68
C VAL A 296 -0.59 -15.66 1.62
N GLY A 297 -1.51 -15.69 0.65
CA GLY A 297 -2.62 -14.73 0.63
C GLY A 297 -3.68 -15.06 1.66
N ALA A 298 -4.11 -14.06 2.44
CA ALA A 298 -5.25 -14.16 3.35
C ALA A 298 -6.28 -13.05 3.07
N LEU A 299 -7.52 -13.26 3.50
CA LEU A 299 -8.62 -12.31 3.28
C LEU A 299 -8.46 -11.11 4.22
N TYR A 300 -8.63 -9.90 3.68
CA TYR A 300 -8.71 -8.69 4.48
C TYR A 300 -10.05 -8.61 5.24
N GLU A 301 -9.99 -8.63 6.57
CA GLU A 301 -11.16 -8.58 7.46
C GLU A 301 -11.39 -7.18 8.09
N GLY A 302 -10.55 -6.20 7.74
CA GLY A 302 -10.60 -4.84 8.27
C GLY A 302 -11.78 -4.00 7.75
N PRO A 303 -11.82 -2.70 8.06
CA PRO A 303 -12.91 -1.81 7.65
C PRO A 303 -13.08 -1.79 6.12
N LYS A 304 -14.30 -2.04 5.65
CA LYS A 304 -14.59 -2.25 4.23
C LYS A 304 -14.39 -0.97 3.41
N ILE A 305 -13.56 -1.06 2.38
CA ILE A 305 -13.50 -0.11 1.28
C ILE A 305 -14.78 -0.24 0.44
N VAL A 306 -15.34 0.87 0.01
CA VAL A 306 -16.55 0.95 -0.82
C VAL A 306 -16.27 1.79 -2.06
N GLU A 307 -16.52 1.21 -3.24
CA GLU A 307 -16.46 1.97 -4.49
C GLU A 307 -17.62 2.97 -4.56
N THR A 308 -17.28 4.25 -4.42
CA THR A 308 -18.15 5.35 -4.82
C THR A 308 -18.26 5.39 -6.35
N ARG A 309 -19.51 5.49 -6.83
CA ARG A 309 -19.92 5.67 -8.23
C ARG A 309 -20.13 7.15 -8.55
#